data_AF-A0A7J4N9N3-F1
#
_entry.id   AF-A0A7J4N9N3-F1
#
_cell.length_a   1.000
_cell.length_b   1.000
_cell.length_c   1.000
_cell.angle_alpha   90.00
_cell.angle_beta   90.00
_cell.angle_gamma   90.00
#
_symmetry.space_group_name_H-M   'P 1'
#
loop_
_entity.id
_entity.type
_entity.pdbx_description
1 polymer ?
#
loop_
_entity_poly.entity_id
_entity_poly.type
_entity_poly.pdbx_seq_one_letter_code
_entity_poly.pdbx_strand_id
1 'polypeptide(L)'
;MSDETELPLQATVKVDPGVCRLPSTIQARTDGMLVEFEVLHSDCPQVRNLKKVLKQMEIWDVMKMPYSENTVYLLCGEVLKHSSCPIPMAMVKCAEAAAELALKKTVTVEFVP
;
A
#
# COMPACT_ATOMS: atom_id res chain seq x y z
N MET A 1 -16.00 -24.34 -4.58
CA MET A 1 -14.55 -24.27 -4.29
C MET A 1 -14.06 -23.12 -5.14
N SER A 2 -13.98 -21.93 -4.55
CA SER A 2 -13.39 -20.78 -5.24
C SER A 2 -11.94 -21.15 -5.53
N ASP A 3 -11.56 -21.14 -6.80
CA ASP A 3 -10.15 -21.05 -7.18
C ASP A 3 -9.58 -19.86 -6.39
N GLU A 4 -8.79 -20.13 -5.36
CA GLU A 4 -7.85 -19.14 -4.86
C GLU A 4 -6.79 -19.02 -5.93
N THR A 5 -7.09 -18.25 -6.98
CA THR A 5 -6.15 -17.96 -8.04
C THR A 5 -4.97 -17.25 -7.39
N GLU A 6 -3.88 -17.98 -7.21
CA GLU A 6 -2.65 -17.46 -6.62
C GLU A 6 -2.19 -16.28 -7.48
N LEU A 7 -2.13 -15.09 -6.88
CA LEU A 7 -1.70 -13.86 -7.57
C LEU A 7 -0.17 -13.92 -7.76
N PRO A 8 0.33 -14.13 -8.99
CA PRO A 8 1.70 -14.59 -9.22
C PRO A 8 2.77 -13.51 -9.08
N LEU A 9 2.40 -12.23 -9.20
CA LEU A 9 3.32 -11.10 -9.11
C LEU A 9 3.26 -10.48 -7.73
N GLN A 10 4.40 -10.01 -7.23
CA GLN A 10 4.46 -9.36 -5.93
C GLN A 10 5.57 -8.33 -5.78
N ALA A 11 5.31 -7.36 -4.92
CA ALA A 11 6.32 -6.47 -4.38
C ALA A 11 6.12 -6.32 -2.87
N THR A 12 7.18 -5.94 -2.17
CA THR A 12 7.15 -5.71 -0.73
C THR A 12 7.89 -4.43 -0.42
N VAL A 13 7.25 -3.58 0.38
CA VAL A 13 7.81 -2.31 0.84
C VAL A 13 7.99 -2.33 2.34
N LYS A 14 9.13 -1.84 2.80
CA LYS A 14 9.38 -1.48 4.19
C LYS A 14 9.23 0.03 4.31
N VAL A 15 8.43 0.47 5.27
CA VAL A 15 8.10 1.88 5.48
C VAL A 15 8.68 2.32 6.81
N ASP A 16 9.62 3.25 6.74
CA ASP A 16 10.05 4.05 7.89
C ASP A 16 9.14 5.29 7.96
N PRO A 17 8.32 5.44 9.01
CA PRO A 17 7.40 6.56 9.12
C PRO A 17 8.03 7.82 9.74
N GLY A 18 9.32 7.79 10.07
CA GLY A 18 10.01 8.89 10.74
C GLY A 18 9.60 9.04 12.20
N VAL A 19 9.17 10.25 12.60
CA VAL A 19 9.08 10.64 14.01
C VAL A 19 8.10 9.80 14.85
N CYS A 20 7.09 9.15 14.25
CA CYS A 20 6.20 8.29 15.03
C CYS A 20 6.86 6.97 15.44
N ARG A 21 7.94 6.55 14.75
CA ARG A 21 8.77 5.36 15.06
C ARG A 21 8.01 4.03 15.06
N LEU A 22 6.99 3.91 14.22
CA LEU A 22 6.15 2.72 14.12
C LEU A 22 6.29 2.07 12.73
N PRO A 23 7.41 1.38 12.44
CA PRO A 23 7.68 0.81 11.12
C PRO A 23 6.61 -0.17 10.66
N SER A 24 6.49 -0.34 9.34
CA SER A 24 5.55 -1.27 8.72
C SER A 24 6.16 -1.98 7.52
N THR A 25 5.75 -3.22 7.27
CA THR A 25 6.07 -3.97 6.05
C THR A 25 4.78 -4.38 5.38
N ILE A 26 4.62 -3.99 4.11
CA ILE A 26 3.40 -4.21 3.33
C ILE A 26 3.77 -4.95 2.04
N GLN A 27 2.99 -5.95 1.68
CA GLN A 27 3.09 -6.67 0.42
C GLN A 27 1.88 -6.34 -0.46
N ALA A 28 2.13 -6.20 -1.76
CA ALA A 28 1.09 -6.21 -2.77
C ALA A 28 1.28 -7.46 -3.63
N ARG A 29 0.21 -8.22 -3.83
CA ARG A 29 0.15 -9.34 -4.78
C ARG A 29 -0.82 -8.99 -5.91
N THR A 30 -0.51 -9.41 -7.14
CA THR A 30 -1.34 -9.11 -8.30
C THR A 30 -1.16 -10.13 -9.43
N ASP A 31 -2.16 -10.21 -10.32
CA ASP A 31 -2.10 -10.89 -11.62
C ASP A 31 -1.94 -9.91 -12.80
N GLY A 32 -1.68 -8.64 -12.50
CA GLY A 32 -1.62 -7.55 -13.46
C GLY A 32 -2.94 -6.78 -13.61
N MET A 33 -4.06 -7.31 -13.11
CA MET A 33 -5.37 -6.65 -13.10
C MET A 33 -5.87 -6.40 -11.68
N LEU A 34 -5.93 -7.44 -10.86
CA LEU A 34 -6.40 -7.38 -9.48
C LEU A 34 -5.23 -7.26 -8.51
N VAL A 35 -5.37 -6.43 -7.49
CA VAL A 35 -4.38 -6.20 -6.45
C VAL A 35 -4.95 -6.60 -5.10
N GLU A 36 -4.18 -7.39 -4.35
CA GLU A 36 -4.42 -7.68 -2.94
C GLU A 36 -3.25 -7.10 -2.11
N PHE A 37 -3.59 -6.40 -1.02
CA PHE A 37 -2.61 -5.87 -0.08
C PHE A 37 -2.61 -6.68 1.21
N GLU A 38 -1.41 -6.97 1.72
CA GLU A 38 -1.22 -7.60 3.03
C GLU A 38 -0.27 -6.78 3.91
N VAL A 39 -0.68 -6.52 5.15
CA VAL A 39 0.18 -5.94 6.18
C VAL A 39 0.93 -7.07 6.89
N LEU A 40 2.12 -7.41 6.39
CA LEU A 40 2.97 -8.47 6.96
C LEU A 40 3.39 -8.17 8.40
N HIS A 41 3.69 -6.89 8.68
CA HIS A 41 4.06 -6.43 10.01
C HIS A 41 3.78 -4.93 10.16
N SER A 42 3.39 -4.48 11.35
CA SER A 42 3.30 -3.06 11.68
C SER A 42 3.26 -2.83 13.19
N ASP A 43 4.12 -1.93 13.67
CA ASP A 43 4.06 -1.44 15.05
C ASP A 43 2.91 -0.45 15.25
N CYS A 44 2.43 0.20 14.17
CA CYS A 44 1.31 1.13 14.24
C CYS A 44 -0.05 0.39 14.38
N PRO A 45 -0.84 0.64 15.44
CA PRO A 45 -2.15 0.01 15.61
C PRO A 45 -3.15 0.42 14.52
N GLN A 46 -3.03 1.63 13.96
CA GLN A 46 -3.94 2.10 12.91
C GLN A 46 -3.67 1.40 11.58
N VAL A 47 -2.39 1.19 11.24
CA VAL A 47 -2.00 0.41 10.05
C VAL A 47 -2.44 -1.04 10.19
N ARG A 48 -2.37 -1.63 11.38
CA ARG A 48 -2.91 -2.99 11.62
C ARG A 48 -4.42 -3.09 11.41
N ASN A 49 -5.16 -1.99 11.51
CA ASN A 49 -6.59 -1.96 11.19
C ASN A 49 -6.88 -1.94 9.69
N LEU A 50 -5.88 -1.72 8.82
CA LEU A 50 -6.08 -1.75 7.37
C LEU A 50 -6.63 -3.09 6.89
N LYS A 51 -6.26 -4.21 7.53
CA LYS A 51 -6.82 -5.54 7.23
C LYS A 51 -8.35 -5.64 7.35
N LYS A 52 -9.00 -4.67 7.99
CA LYS A 52 -10.46 -4.61 8.15
C LYS A 52 -11.16 -3.90 6.99
N VAL A 53 -10.44 -3.04 6.28
CA VAL A 53 -10.98 -2.16 5.23
C VAL A 53 -10.43 -2.51 3.85
N LEU A 54 -9.22 -3.07 3.78
CA LEU A 54 -8.62 -3.53 2.53
C LEU A 54 -9.39 -4.71 1.97
N LYS A 55 -9.64 -4.62 0.67
CA LYS A 55 -10.30 -5.63 -0.15
C LYS A 55 -9.49 -5.74 -1.44
N GLN A 56 -9.69 -6.81 -2.19
CA GLN A 56 -9.19 -6.90 -3.55
C GLN A 56 -9.77 -5.74 -4.38
N MET A 57 -8.95 -5.13 -5.22
CA MET A 57 -9.34 -4.01 -6.07
C MET A 57 -8.58 -4.04 -7.40
N GLU A 58 -9.10 -3.37 -8.42
CA GLU A 58 -8.44 -3.26 -9.72
C GLU A 58 -7.19 -2.37 -9.62
N ILE A 59 -6.16 -2.67 -10.39
CA ILE A 59 -4.93 -1.85 -10.47
C ILE A 59 -5.24 -0.41 -10.89
N TRP A 60 -6.27 -0.22 -11.72
CA TRP A 60 -6.74 1.10 -12.14
C TRP A 60 -7.35 1.92 -11.01
N ASP A 61 -7.96 1.27 -10.01
CA ASP A 61 -8.45 1.93 -8.80
C ASP A 61 -7.30 2.36 -7.88
N VAL A 62 -6.21 1.57 -7.84
CA VAL A 62 -4.99 1.88 -7.10
C VAL A 62 -4.24 3.06 -7.72
N MET A 63 -4.28 3.22 -9.04
CA MET A 63 -3.64 4.33 -9.77
C MET A 63 -4.61 5.46 -10.10
N LYS A 64 -5.83 5.44 -9.56
CA LYS A 64 -6.88 6.37 -9.91
C LYS A 64 -6.50 7.83 -9.64
N MET A 65 -6.90 8.69 -10.58
CA MET A 65 -6.86 10.15 -10.47
C MET A 65 -8.31 10.70 -10.51
N PRO A 66 -8.61 11.85 -9.87
CA PRO A 66 -7.70 12.68 -9.08
C PRO A 66 -7.29 12.01 -7.76
N TYR A 67 -6.18 12.47 -7.18
CA TYR A 67 -5.59 11.88 -5.97
C TYR A 67 -6.58 11.77 -4.80
N SER A 68 -7.48 12.75 -4.65
CA SER A 68 -8.52 12.77 -3.62
C SER A 68 -9.57 11.67 -3.76
N GLU A 69 -9.65 11.02 -4.92
CA GLU A 69 -10.60 9.94 -5.21
C GLU A 69 -9.92 8.57 -5.33
N ASN A 70 -8.61 8.50 -5.05
CA ASN A 70 -7.85 7.26 -5.17
C ASN A 70 -8.27 6.25 -4.08
N THR A 71 -8.59 5.03 -4.50
CA THR A 71 -9.19 4.01 -3.62
C THR A 71 -8.29 3.63 -2.46
N VAL A 72 -6.97 3.56 -2.66
CA VAL A 72 -6.03 3.28 -1.56
C VAL A 72 -6.06 4.38 -0.51
N TYR A 73 -6.08 5.65 -0.93
CA TYR A 73 -6.13 6.78 -0.01
C TYR A 73 -7.46 6.86 0.74
N LEU A 74 -8.59 6.62 0.05
CA LEU A 74 -9.92 6.60 0.67
C LEU A 74 -10.01 5.51 1.75
N LEU A 75 -9.65 4.27 1.43
CA LEU A 75 -9.69 3.15 2.37
C LEU A 75 -8.71 3.36 3.54
N CYS A 76 -7.51 3.87 3.27
CA CYS A 76 -6.57 4.22 4.34
C CYS A 76 -7.12 5.34 5.24
N GLY A 77 -7.83 6.31 4.68
CA GLY A 77 -8.45 7.42 5.40
C GLY A 77 -9.49 6.99 6.43
N GLU A 78 -10.08 5.80 6.30
CA GLU A 78 -11.03 5.25 7.28
C GLU A 78 -10.37 4.89 8.62
N VAL A 79 -9.08 4.54 8.61
CA VAL A 79 -8.37 4.01 9.79
C VAL A 79 -7.18 4.87 10.22
N LEU A 80 -6.43 5.44 9.28
CA LEU A 80 -5.25 6.24 9.58
C LEU A 80 -5.63 7.59 10.19
N LYS A 81 -4.76 8.14 11.06
CA LYS A 81 -5.08 9.32 11.89
C LYS A 81 -4.33 10.60 11.52
N HIS A 82 -3.34 10.51 10.63
CA HIS A 82 -2.57 11.67 10.18
C HIS A 82 -2.37 11.61 8.67
N SER A 83 -2.60 12.74 8.00
CA SER A 83 -2.61 12.85 6.54
C SER A 83 -1.23 12.64 5.90
N SER A 84 -0.16 12.95 6.64
CA SER A 84 1.22 12.79 6.19
C SER A 84 1.78 11.37 6.37
N CYS A 85 0.95 10.40 6.77
CA CYS A 85 1.40 9.02 6.90
C CYS A 85 1.95 8.53 5.55
N PRO A 86 3.18 7.99 5.48
CA PRO A 86 3.72 7.50 4.20
C PRO A 86 3.14 6.15 3.77
N ILE A 87 2.26 5.55 4.57
CA ILE A 87 1.68 4.23 4.29
C ILE A 87 0.85 4.22 2.99
N PRO A 88 -0.10 5.14 2.75
CA PRO A 88 -0.91 5.10 1.52
C PRO A 88 -0.06 5.25 0.25
N MET A 89 0.91 6.17 0.24
CA MET A 89 1.81 6.32 -0.91
C MET A 89 2.70 5.08 -1.12
N ALA A 90 3.17 4.46 -0.03
CA ALA A 90 3.96 3.25 -0.12
C ALA A 90 3.15 2.07 -0.67
N MET A 91 1.87 1.97 -0.32
CA MET A 91 0.95 0.97 -0.87
C MET A 91 0.75 1.15 -2.37
N VAL A 92 0.46 2.37 -2.84
CA VAL A 92 0.31 2.66 -4.28
C VAL A 92 1.58 2.26 -5.03
N LYS A 93 2.77 2.69 -4.56
CA LYS A 93 4.05 2.31 -5.17
C LYS A 93 4.32 0.81 -5.16
N CYS A 94 3.92 0.13 -4.08
CA CYS A 94 4.06 -1.31 -3.97
C CYS A 94 3.25 -2.02 -5.05
N ALA A 95 1.99 -1.61 -5.26
CA ALA A 95 1.13 -2.17 -6.30
C ALA A 95 1.61 -1.85 -7.72
N GLU A 96 2.01 -0.60 -7.99
CA GLU A 96 2.58 -0.21 -9.29
C GLU A 96 3.81 -1.07 -9.65
N ALA A 97 4.69 -1.31 -8.67
CA ALA A 97 5.88 -2.14 -8.85
C ALA A 97 5.57 -3.64 -8.89
N ALA A 98 4.52 -4.11 -8.21
CA ALA A 98 4.06 -5.49 -8.27
C ALA A 98 3.45 -5.80 -9.65
N ALA A 99 2.68 -4.87 -10.21
CA ALA A 99 2.03 -5.00 -11.52
C ALA A 99 2.97 -4.70 -12.71
N GLU A 100 4.28 -4.55 -12.46
CA GLU A 100 5.30 -4.21 -13.48
C GLU A 100 5.04 -2.89 -14.24
N LEU A 101 4.22 -2.00 -13.66
CA LEU A 101 3.92 -0.67 -14.21
C LEU A 101 4.94 0.39 -13.78
N ALA A 102 5.70 0.12 -12.72
CA ALA A 102 6.78 0.98 -12.25
C ALA A 102 8.04 0.19 -11.88
N LEU A 103 9.21 0.79 -12.10
CA LEU A 103 10.49 0.23 -11.69
C LEU A 103 10.70 0.37 -10.18
N LYS A 104 11.23 -0.68 -9.55
CA LYS A 104 11.60 -0.68 -8.14
C LYS A 104 12.79 0.25 -7.92
N LYS A 105 12.56 1.35 -7.18
CA LYS A 105 13.60 2.24 -6.67
C LYS A 105 13.16 2.78 -5.30
N THR A 106 14.09 2.81 -4.35
CA THR A 106 13.82 3.37 -3.01
C THR A 106 13.40 4.83 -3.13
N VAL A 107 12.34 5.18 -2.40
CA VAL A 107 11.86 6.56 -2.24
C VAL A 107 12.16 6.98 -0.80
N THR A 108 12.82 8.13 -0.63
CA THR A 108 13.13 8.71 0.68
C THR A 108 12.61 10.13 0.77
N VAL A 109 12.25 10.55 1.99
CA VAL A 109 11.96 11.95 2.33
C VAL A 109 12.96 12.31 3.42
N GLU A 110 13.83 13.26 3.13
CA GLU A 110 14.95 13.63 3.99
C GLU A 110 14.87 15.12 4.33
N PHE A 111 15.09 15.47 5.60
CA PHE A 111 15.27 16.86 6.01
C PHE A 111 16.69 17.28 5.63
N VAL A 112 16.81 18.34 4.82
CA VAL A 112 18.10 18.94 4.43
C VAL A 112 18.29 20.29 5.15
N PRO A 113 19.54 20.70 5.44
CA PRO A 113 19.85 22.00 6.06
C PRO A 113 19.41 23.21 5.25
#